data_AF-A0A916R3Q7-F1
#
_entry.id   AF-A0A916R3Q7-F1
#
_cell.length_a   1.000
_cell.length_b   1.000
_cell.length_c   1.000
_cell.angle_alpha   90.00
_cell.angle_beta   90.00
_cell.angle_gamma   90.00
#
_symmetry.space_group_name_H-M   'P 1'
#
loop_
_entity.id
_entity.type
_entity.pdbx_description
1 polymer ?
#
loop_
_entity_poly.entity_id
_entity_poly.type
_entity_poly.pdbx_seq_one_letter_code
_entity_poly.pdbx_strand_id
1 'polypeptide(L)' 'MDEFDAIAKDRNSPNEHGEIQRLVNSLLQLIDQSNEQSIFIAATNHQSLLDPAIWRRFDEVLFFDKPNSELRYLLLKKLV' A
#
# COMPACT_ATOMS: atom_id res chain seq x y z
N MET A 1 4.53 5.72 -2.83
CA MET A 1 3.35 6.34 -2.20
C MET A 1 3.33 5.89 -0.76
N ASP A 2 3.50 6.82 0.16
CA ASP A 2 3.33 6.53 1.58
C ASP A 2 1.86 6.71 1.97
N GLU A 3 1.44 6.13 3.08
CA GLU A 3 0.06 6.18 3.60
C GLU A 3 -1.00 5.85 2.53
N PHE A 4 -0.77 4.77 1.78
CA PHE A 4 -1.58 4.40 0.61
C PHE A 4 -3.08 4.22 0.96
N ASP A 5 -3.38 3.81 2.18
CA ASP A 5 -4.73 3.71 2.73
C ASP A 5 -5.46 5.05 2.83
N ALA A 6 -4.80 6.19 2.74
CA ALA A 6 -5.47 7.49 2.63
C ALA A 6 -6.28 7.62 1.33
N ILE A 7 -5.81 6.99 0.24
CA ILE A 7 -6.39 7.11 -1.11
C ILE A 7 -7.17 5.84 -1.48
N ALA A 8 -6.76 4.69 -0.95
CA ALA A 8 -7.11 3.38 -1.47
C ALA A 8 -8.07 2.57 -0.57
N LYS A 9 -8.89 3.29 0.20
CA LYS A 9 -9.77 2.73 1.26
C LYS A 9 -10.98 1.95 0.72
N ASP A 10 -11.20 0.76 1.29
CA ASP A 10 -12.41 -0.05 1.18
C ASP A 10 -13.55 0.58 1.99
N ARG A 11 -14.77 0.56 1.43
CA ARG A 11 -15.89 1.37 1.90
C ARG A 11 -17.07 0.52 2.34
N ASN A 12 -17.08 0.17 3.63
CA ASN A 12 -18.30 -0.26 4.33
C ASN A 12 -19.05 0.91 5.00
N SER A 13 -18.75 2.17 4.67
CA SER A 13 -19.40 3.34 5.28
C SER A 13 -20.49 3.90 4.35
N PRO A 14 -21.78 3.88 4.74
CA PRO A 14 -22.93 4.10 3.85
C PRO A 14 -23.10 5.53 3.30
N ASN A 15 -22.29 6.50 3.77
CA ASN A 15 -22.50 7.93 3.48
C ASN A 15 -21.40 8.58 2.65
N GLU A 16 -20.35 7.84 2.26
CA GLU A 16 -19.32 8.41 1.40
C GLU A 16 -19.46 7.92 -0.05
N HIS A 17 -19.81 8.88 -0.89
CA HIS A 17 -20.14 8.86 -2.31
C HIS A 17 -19.03 8.28 -3.18
N GLY A 18 -19.36 7.51 -4.21
CA GLY A 18 -18.46 6.75 -5.09
C GLY A 18 -17.34 7.51 -5.83
N GLU A 19 -17.09 8.77 -5.50
CA GLU A 19 -15.96 9.57 -5.98
C GLU A 19 -14.61 8.97 -5.58
N ILE A 20 -14.41 8.59 -4.32
CA ILE A 20 -13.16 7.93 -3.90
C ILE A 20 -12.98 6.61 -4.64
N GLN A 21 -14.05 5.84 -4.84
CA GLN A 21 -13.95 4.57 -5.57
C GLN A 21 -13.60 4.78 -7.06
N ARG A 22 -14.13 5.83 -7.70
CA ARG A 22 -13.67 6.24 -9.04
C ARG A 22 -12.20 6.63 -9.02
N LEU A 23 -11.74 7.34 -8.00
CA LEU A 23 -10.35 7.76 -7.84
C LEU A 23 -9.41 6.55 -7.70
N VAL A 24 -9.76 5.58 -6.86
CA VAL A 24 -9.02 4.30 -6.72
C VAL A 24 -8.98 3.56 -8.04
N ASN A 25 -10.11 3.42 -8.73
CA ASN A 25 -10.16 2.76 -10.03
C ASN A 25 -9.29 3.47 -11.07
N SER A 26 -9.31 4.79 -11.12
CA SER A 26 -8.43 5.56 -12.00
C SER A 26 -6.95 5.38 -11.65
N LEU A 27 -6.61 5.34 -10.36
CA LEU A 27 -5.24 5.06 -9.92
C LEU A 27 -4.77 3.67 -10.36
N LEU A 28 -5.60 2.65 -10.20
CA LEU A 28 -5.28 1.29 -10.64
C LEU A 28 -5.14 1.21 -12.17
N GLN A 29 -5.97 1.94 -12.91
CA GLN A 29 -5.82 2.04 -14.38
C GLN A 29 -4.51 2.72 -14.78
N LEU A 30 -4.05 3.73 -14.05
CA LEU A 30 -2.77 4.39 -14.32
C LEU A 30 -1.59 3.46 -14.05
N ILE A 31 -1.68 2.60 -13.02
CA ILE A 31 -0.69 1.55 -12.77
C ILE A 31 -0.69 0.54 -13.93
N ASP A 32 -1.87 0.08 -14.35
CA ASP A 32 -2.04 -0.87 -15.45
C ASP A 32 -1.52 -0.34 -16.81
N GLN A 33 -1.59 0.99 -17.02
CA GLN A 33 -1.14 1.66 -18.26
C GLN A 33 0.33 2.06 -18.23
N SER A 34 1.03 1.84 -17.12
CA SER A 34 2.42 2.26 -16.98
C SER A 34 3.37 1.43 -17.86
N ASN A 35 4.46 2.05 -18.30
CA ASN A 35 5.47 1.37 -19.11
C ASN A 35 6.21 0.30 -18.28
N GLU A 36 6.69 -0.77 -18.93
CA GLU A 36 7.43 -1.87 -18.30
C GLU A 36 8.69 -1.46 -17.50
N GLN A 37 9.19 -0.24 -17.70
CA GLN A 37 10.34 0.31 -16.95
C GLN A 37 9.94 1.06 -15.67
N SER A 38 8.65 1.12 -15.35
CA SER A 38 8.11 1.86 -14.20
C SER A 38 8.04 0.94 -12.99
N ILE A 39 8.45 1.44 -11.82
CA ILE A 39 8.34 0.72 -10.55
C ILE A 39 7.38 1.48 -9.65
N PHE A 40 6.34 0.80 -9.18
CA PHE A 40 5.40 1.34 -8.20
C PHE A 40 5.72 0.76 -6.82
N ILE A 41 5.94 1.65 -5.86
CA ILE A 41 6.11 1.29 -4.45
C ILE A 41 5.03 2.00 -3.65
N ALA A 42 4.26 1.24 -2.88
CA ALA A 42 3.27 1.75 -1.96
C ALA A 42 3.55 1.21 -0.54
N ALA A 43 3.27 2.02 0.47
CA ALA A 43 3.37 1.65 1.87
C ALA A 43 2.07 2.01 2.60
N THR A 44 1.65 1.15 3.53
CA THR A 44 0.51 1.42 4.41
C THR A 44 0.75 0.78 5.78
N ASN A 45 0.23 1.43 6.82
CA ASN A 45 0.17 0.86 8.16
C ASN A 45 -1.17 0.14 8.43
N HIS A 46 -2.15 0.29 7.54
CA HIS A 46 -3.53 -0.16 7.72
C HIS A 46 -4.02 -1.00 6.54
N GLN A 47 -3.36 -2.12 6.28
CA GLN A 47 -3.69 -3.01 5.14
C GLN A 47 -5.15 -3.49 5.11
N SER A 48 -5.80 -3.64 6.27
CA SER A 48 -7.20 -4.08 6.36
C SER A 48 -8.19 -3.04 5.84
N LEU A 49 -7.74 -1.79 5.66
CA LEU A 49 -8.54 -0.72 5.09
C LEU A 49 -8.45 -0.68 3.58
N LEU A 50 -7.58 -1.45 2.92
CA LEU A 50 -7.38 -1.38 1.47
C LEU A 50 -8.44 -2.19 0.70
N ASP A 51 -8.89 -1.66 -0.44
CA ASP A 51 -9.72 -2.40 -1.40
C ASP A 51 -9.01 -3.70 -1.83
N PRO A 52 -9.66 -4.88 -1.74
CA PRO A 52 -9.06 -6.15 -2.11
C PRO A 52 -8.53 -6.24 -3.54
N ALA A 53 -9.02 -5.42 -4.48
CA ALA A 53 -8.55 -5.38 -5.86
C ALA A 53 -7.12 -4.83 -6.00
N ILE A 54 -6.67 -4.01 -5.05
CA ILE A 54 -5.32 -3.42 -5.04
C ILE A 54 -4.25 -4.52 -5.01
N TRP A 55 -4.45 -5.58 -4.23
CA TRP A 55 -3.49 -6.67 -4.09
C TRP A 55 -3.17 -7.37 -5.41
N ARG A 56 -4.09 -7.32 -6.38
CA ARG A 56 -3.90 -7.90 -7.73
C ARG A 56 -3.13 -6.98 -8.69
N ARG A 57 -2.70 -5.80 -8.24
CA ARG A 57 -1.96 -4.79 -9.02
C ARG A 57 -0.53 -4.58 -8.56
N PHE A 58 -0.15 -5.20 -7.46
CA PHE A 58 1.24 -5.26 -7.01
C PHE A 58 1.75 -6.67 -7.24
N ASP A 59 2.88 -6.78 -7.95
CA ASP A 59 3.53 -8.08 -8.20
C ASP A 59 4.05 -8.70 -6.90
N GLU A 60 4.53 -7.84 -5.98
CA GLU A 60 5.11 -8.24 -4.70
C GLU A 60 4.49 -7.45 -3.56
N VAL A 61 4.21 -8.14 -2.45
CA VAL A 61 3.66 -7.58 -1.22
C VAL A 61 4.56 -7.96 -0.06
N LEU A 62 5.19 -6.95 0.55
CA LEU A 62 6.10 -7.14 1.68
C LEU A 62 5.42 -6.78 2.99
N PHE A 63 5.39 -7.73 3.92
CA PHE A 63 4.91 -7.49 5.28
C PHE A 63 6.10 -7.14 6.19
N PHE A 64 5.95 -6.05 6.93
CA PHE A 64 6.95 -5.59 7.89
C PHE A 64 6.51 -5.91 9.31
N ASP A 65 7.07 -6.97 9.87
CA ASP A 65 6.91 -7.30 11.27
C ASP A 65 7.82 -6.45 12.16
N LYS A 66 7.50 -6.43 13.45
CA LYS A 66 8.39 -5.82 14.46
C LYS A 66 9.74 -6.55 14.44
N PRO A 67 10.86 -5.81 14.60
CA PRO A 67 12.18 -6.42 14.56
C PRO A 67 12.36 -7.40 15.73
N ASN A 68 12.87 -8.59 15.40
CA ASN A 68 13.27 -9.58 16.39
C ASN A 68 14.53 -9.11 17.16
N SER A 69 14.89 -9.82 18.23
CA SER A 69 16.02 -9.41 19.09
C SER A 69 17.34 -9.29 18.33
N GLU A 70 17.60 -10.18 17.37
CA GLU A 70 18.81 -10.16 16.54
C GLU A 70 18.84 -8.94 15.61
N LEU A 71 17.75 -8.67 14.89
CA LEU A 71 17.62 -7.52 14.02
C LEU A 71 17.71 -6.22 14.81
N ARG A 72 17.11 -6.15 16.02
CA ARG A 72 17.26 -4.99 16.91
C ARG A 72 18.72 -4.77 17.30
N TYR A 73 19.45 -5.83 17.66
CA TYR A 73 20.87 -5.74 17.99
C TYR A 73 21.69 -5.23 16.80
N LEU A 74 21.45 -5.77 15.60
CA LEU A 74 22.12 -5.33 14.38
C LEU A 74 21.83 -3.87 14.02
N LEU A 75 20.57 -3.44 14.14
CA LEU A 75 20.16 -2.05 13.90
C LEU A 75 20.85 -1.10 14.88
N LEU A 76 20.88 -1.44 16.18
CA LEU A 76 21.56 -0.63 17.19
C LEU A 76 23.08 -0.55 16.95
N LYS A 77 23.72 -1.67 16.59
CA LYS A 77 25.14 -1.71 16.25
C LYS A 77 25.48 -0.90 14.99
N LYS A 78 24.53 -0.73 14.07
CA LYS A 78 24.73 0.08 12.85
C LYS A 78 24.58 1.59 13.10
N LEU A 79 23.86 1.97 14.15
CA LEU A 79 23.58 3.37 14.50
C LEU A 79 24.63 4.00 15.43
N VAL A 80 25.51 3.18 16.01
CA VAL A 80 26.64 3.58 16.88
C VAL A 80 27.95 3.36 16.14
#